data_AF-A0A7S0BTB9-F1
#
_entry.id   AF-A0A7S0BTB9-F1
#
_cell.length_a   1.000
_cell.length_b   1.000
_cell.length_c   1.000
_cell.angle_alpha   90.00
_cell.angle_beta   90.00
_cell.angle_gamma   90.00
#
_symmetry.space_group_name_H-M   'P 1'
#
loop_
_entity.id
_entity.type
_entity.pdbx_description
1 polymer ?
#
loop_
_entity_poly.entity_id
_entity_poly.type
_entity_poly.pdbx_seq_one_letter_code
_entity_poly.pdbx_strand_id
1 'polypeptide(L)'
;IVSHEISVLHLAIVKKGKEEVEGLTTKIIPRRLGPKRANNIRKLFNLPMEDDVRKYVIRREVKREKSGKDYSKAPKIQRLVTPLTLQRKRRRSALKRRAALKSKAEAAEYEKLIAKRNREARESRRASLSKRKSQSKKE
;
A
#
# COMPACT_ATOMS: atom_id res chain seq x y z
N ILE A 1 18.81 39.50 10.22
CA ILE A 1 18.89 40.72 11.05
C ILE A 1 17.67 41.57 10.71
N VAL A 2 16.98 42.11 11.72
CA VAL A 2 15.80 42.96 11.51
C VAL A 2 16.26 44.37 11.15
N SER A 3 15.65 44.99 10.14
CA SER A 3 15.96 46.35 9.64
C SER A 3 14.75 47.26 9.78
N HIS A 4 14.98 48.57 9.88
CA HIS A 4 13.95 49.62 9.90
C HIS A 4 13.17 49.71 8.58
N GLU A 5 13.71 49.17 7.49
CA GLU A 5 13.08 49.15 6.17
C GLU A 5 11.93 48.12 6.07
N ILE A 6 11.74 47.26 7.08
CA ILE A 6 10.70 46.23 7.08
C ILE A 6 9.35 46.85 7.46
N SER A 7 8.36 46.76 6.56
CA SER A 7 7.02 47.32 6.82
C SER A 7 6.16 46.46 7.74
N VAL A 8 6.30 45.13 7.71
CA VAL A 8 5.51 44.20 8.55
C VAL A 8 6.39 43.03 8.99
N LEU A 9 6.30 42.65 10.27
CA LEU A 9 7.00 41.51 10.83
C LEU A 9 6.00 40.53 11.45
N HIS A 10 6.02 39.28 10.98
CA HIS A 10 5.16 38.22 11.53
C HIS A 10 5.77 37.62 12.80
N LEU A 11 5.06 37.77 13.91
CA LEU A 11 5.44 37.24 15.22
C LEU A 11 4.54 36.09 15.65
N ALA A 12 5.10 35.12 16.37
CA ALA A 12 4.35 34.03 16.99
C ALA A 12 4.59 34.03 18.50
N ILE A 13 3.50 34.01 19.27
CA ILE A 13 3.56 33.97 20.74
C ILE A 13 3.85 32.53 21.17
N VAL A 14 4.97 32.31 21.87
CA VAL A 14 5.37 30.98 22.36
C VAL A 14 4.93 30.74 23.81
N LYS A 15 4.89 31.80 24.64
CA LYS A 15 4.52 31.73 26.06
C LYS A 15 3.58 32.88 26.42
N LYS A 16 2.49 32.58 27.13
CA LYS A 16 1.55 33.59 27.64
C LYS A 16 2.19 34.34 28.82
N GLY A 17 2.06 35.67 28.82
CA GLY A 17 2.45 36.54 29.93
C GLY A 17 1.41 36.54 31.06
N LYS A 18 1.56 37.45 32.04
CA LYS A 18 0.59 37.61 33.14
C LYS A 18 -0.72 38.25 32.66
N GLU A 19 -0.63 39.23 31.77
CA GLU A 19 -1.78 39.96 31.26
C GLU A 19 -2.34 39.32 29.98
N GLU A 20 -3.64 39.52 29.75
CA GLU A 20 -4.30 39.08 28.53
C GLU A 20 -4.23 40.15 27.45
N VAL A 21 -3.97 39.73 26.22
CA VAL A 21 -4.05 40.57 25.04
C VAL A 21 -5.39 40.30 24.34
N GLU A 22 -6.22 41.34 24.25
CA GLU A 22 -7.52 41.25 23.61
C GLU A 22 -7.40 40.77 22.15
N GLY A 23 -8.29 39.89 21.73
CA GLY A 23 -8.33 39.35 20.37
C GLY A 23 -7.29 38.27 20.04
N LEU A 24 -6.18 38.19 20.78
CA LEU A 24 -5.15 37.15 20.60
C LEU A 24 -5.24 36.05 21.65
N THR A 25 -5.18 36.39 22.93
CA THR A 25 -5.20 35.39 24.01
C THR A 25 -6.60 35.11 24.55
N THR A 26 -7.53 36.05 24.38
CA THR A 26 -8.90 35.94 24.92
C THR A 26 -9.81 35.04 24.07
N LYS A 27 -9.58 34.98 22.75
CA LYS A 27 -10.41 34.18 21.83
C LYS A 27 -9.79 32.82 21.58
N ILE A 28 -10.50 31.75 21.94
CA ILE A 28 -10.09 30.37 21.64
C ILE A 28 -10.79 29.92 20.36
N ILE A 29 -10.02 29.74 19.28
CA ILE A 29 -10.53 29.22 18.01
C ILE A 29 -10.28 27.70 17.97
N PRO A 30 -11.32 26.85 18.04
CA PRO A 30 -11.13 25.40 18.02
C PRO A 30 -10.65 24.92 16.65
N ARG A 31 -9.92 23.81 16.65
CA ARG A 31 -9.52 23.15 15.39
C ARG A 31 -10.75 22.63 14.66
N ARG A 32 -10.98 23.16 13.47
CA ARG A 32 -12.13 22.82 12.63
C ARG A 32 -12.18 21.35 12.17
N LEU A 33 -11.03 20.70 12.00
CA LEU A 33 -10.94 19.33 11.48
C LEU A 33 -10.19 18.40 12.43
N GLY A 34 -10.73 17.20 12.60
CA GLY A 34 -10.09 16.12 13.33
C GLY A 34 -9.10 15.30 12.47
N PRO A 35 -8.36 14.37 13.10
CA PRO A 35 -7.45 13.48 12.39
C PRO A 35 -8.18 12.51 11.44
N LYS A 36 -7.57 12.26 10.27
CA LYS A 36 -8.09 11.35 9.22
C LYS A 36 -7.51 9.93 9.26
N ARG A 37 -6.29 9.77 9.77
CA ARG A 37 -5.57 8.48 9.79
C ARG A 37 -6.01 7.67 11.00
N ALA A 38 -6.22 6.36 10.82
CA ALA A 38 -6.68 5.46 11.90
C ALA A 38 -5.81 5.57 13.17
N ASN A 39 -4.49 5.50 13.04
CA ASN A 39 -3.57 5.59 14.20
C ASN A 39 -3.62 6.95 14.90
N ASN A 40 -3.90 8.05 14.19
CA ASN A 40 -3.99 9.37 14.81
C ASN A 40 -5.32 9.54 15.55
N ILE A 41 -6.40 8.93 15.07
CA ILE A 41 -7.69 8.91 15.78
C ILE A 41 -7.53 8.08 17.07
N ARG A 42 -6.84 6.93 17.02
CA ARG A 42 -6.54 6.12 18.21
C ARG A 42 -5.75 6.89 19.26
N LYS A 43 -4.71 7.62 18.85
CA LYS A 43 -3.92 8.48 19.74
C LYS A 43 -4.73 9.63 20.35
N LEU A 44 -5.68 10.19 19.60
CA LEU A 44 -6.49 11.32 20.10
C LEU A 44 -7.44 10.88 21.23
N PHE A 45 -8.01 9.69 21.11
CA PHE A 45 -9.00 9.16 22.05
C PHE A 45 -8.43 8.08 23.00
N ASN A 46 -7.12 7.86 23.00
CA ASN A 46 -6.43 6.79 23.75
C ASN A 46 -7.10 5.41 23.59
N LEU A 47 -7.47 5.06 22.35
CA LEU A 47 -8.16 3.80 22.07
C LEU A 47 -7.18 2.60 22.00
N PRO A 48 -7.56 1.42 22.51
CA PRO A 48 -6.84 0.18 22.28
C PRO A 48 -6.86 -0.24 20.79
N MET A 49 -6.06 -1.25 20.44
CA MET A 49 -5.89 -1.65 19.03
C MET A 49 -7.10 -2.40 18.48
N GLU A 50 -7.90 -2.98 19.35
CA GLU A 50 -9.04 -3.83 19.08
C GLU A 50 -10.27 -2.98 18.72
N ASP A 51 -10.31 -1.73 19.18
CA ASP A 51 -11.45 -0.85 19.02
C ASP A 51 -11.64 -0.35 17.57
N ASP A 52 -12.92 -0.30 17.17
CA ASP A 52 -13.32 0.21 15.87
C ASP A 52 -13.28 1.74 15.83
N VAL A 53 -12.24 2.24 15.16
CA VAL A 53 -11.98 3.67 14.95
C VAL A 53 -13.11 4.38 14.20
N ARG A 54 -13.96 3.67 13.45
CA ARG A 54 -15.05 4.28 12.66
C ARG A 54 -16.07 5.02 13.51
N LYS A 55 -16.29 4.55 14.74
CA LYS A 55 -17.26 5.13 15.68
C LYS A 55 -16.76 6.46 16.27
N TYR A 56 -15.45 6.63 16.38
CA TYR A 56 -14.80 7.76 17.04
C TYR A 56 -14.34 8.86 16.08
N VAL A 57 -14.79 8.85 14.82
CA VAL A 57 -14.43 9.90 13.86
C VAL A 57 -15.21 11.18 14.18
N ILE A 58 -14.49 12.26 14.45
CA ILE A 58 -15.08 13.59 14.65
C ILE A 58 -15.85 14.00 13.39
N ARG A 59 -17.14 14.26 13.55
CA ARG A 59 -18.05 14.70 12.49
C ARG A 59 -18.23 16.21 12.58
N ARG A 60 -18.36 16.84 11.41
CA ARG A 60 -18.69 18.26 11.29
C ARG A 60 -20.14 18.39 10.87
N GLU A 61 -20.92 19.14 11.63
CA GLU A 61 -22.25 19.56 11.20
C GLU A 61 -22.14 20.65 10.13
N VAL A 62 -22.91 20.49 9.06
CA VAL A 62 -22.99 21.45 7.96
C VAL A 62 -24.40 22.00 7.94
N LYS A 63 -24.58 23.19 8.52
CA LYS A 63 -25.83 23.95 8.46
C LYS A 63 -26.00 24.51 7.05
N ARG A 64 -27.17 24.33 6.43
CA ARG A 64 -27.49 24.91 5.11
C ARG A 64 -28.32 26.16 5.31
N GLU A 65 -27.82 27.31 4.85
CA GLU A 65 -28.46 28.62 5.08
C GLU A 65 -29.73 28.86 4.24
N LYS A 66 -29.86 28.25 3.05
CA LYS A 66 -30.88 28.67 2.08
C LYS A 66 -31.96 27.64 1.73
N SER A 67 -31.73 26.34 1.93
CA SER A 67 -32.73 25.27 1.80
C SER A 67 -32.06 23.89 1.91
N GLY A 68 -32.49 23.09 2.89
CA GLY A 68 -32.09 21.69 3.05
C GLY A 68 -31.78 21.32 4.50
N LYS A 69 -31.87 20.02 4.79
CA LYS A 69 -31.61 19.48 6.13
C LYS A 69 -30.14 19.61 6.50
N ASP A 70 -29.88 19.95 7.75
CA ASP A 70 -28.56 19.89 8.34
C ASP A 70 -28.02 18.47 8.27
N TYR A 71 -26.74 18.33 7.94
CA TYR A 71 -26.12 17.02 7.78
C TYR A 71 -24.72 17.00 8.33
N SER A 72 -24.33 15.84 8.86
CA SER A 72 -23.01 15.63 9.42
C SER A 72 -22.05 15.04 8.37
N LYS A 73 -20.89 15.65 8.19
CA LYS A 73 -19.80 15.15 7.33
C LYS A 73 -18.69 14.55 8.19
N ALA A 74 -18.16 13.41 7.76
CA ALA A 74 -16.97 12.79 8.34
C ALA A 74 -15.89 12.60 7.26
N PRO A 75 -14.60 12.70 7.61
CA PRO A 75 -13.52 12.35 6.69
C PRO A 75 -13.49 10.84 6.42
N LYS A 76 -13.14 10.46 5.18
CA LYS A 76 -12.80 9.06 4.86
C LYS A 76 -11.55 8.63 5.63
N ILE A 77 -11.68 7.66 6.51
CA ILE A 77 -10.56 7.16 7.32
C ILE A 77 -9.49 6.54 6.42
N GLN A 78 -8.25 6.95 6.61
CA GLN A 78 -7.11 6.41 5.88
C GLN A 78 -6.34 5.41 6.75
N ARG A 79 -5.72 4.43 6.10
CA ARG A 79 -4.92 3.36 6.72
C ARG A 79 -5.70 2.47 7.70
N LEU A 80 -7.03 2.40 7.55
CA LEU A 80 -7.83 1.40 8.23
C LEU A 80 -7.65 0.04 7.54
N VAL A 81 -7.44 -1.01 8.33
CA VAL A 81 -7.45 -2.38 7.82
C VAL A 81 -8.90 -2.73 7.44
N THR A 82 -9.13 -3.08 6.18
CA THR A 82 -10.45 -3.44 5.64
C THR A 82 -10.42 -4.82 5.00
N PRO A 83 -11.58 -5.52 4.87
CA PRO A 83 -11.64 -6.82 4.19
C PRO A 83 -11.02 -6.79 2.79
N LEU A 84 -11.21 -5.70 2.05
CA LEU A 84 -10.60 -5.49 0.74
C LEU A 84 -9.06 -5.46 0.79
N THR A 85 -8.48 -4.79 1.79
CA THR A 85 -7.01 -4.79 1.97
C THR A 85 -6.47 -6.19 2.29
N LEU A 86 -7.19 -6.97 3.12
CA LEU A 86 -6.85 -8.36 3.43
C LEU A 86 -6.96 -9.25 2.19
N GLN A 87 -8.03 -9.10 1.40
CA GLN A 87 -8.22 -9.82 0.14
C GLN A 87 -7.10 -9.52 -0.86
N ARG A 88 -6.73 -8.24 -1.04
CA ARG A 88 -5.61 -7.84 -1.91
C ARG A 88 -4.28 -8.44 -1.44
N LYS A 89 -4.04 -8.50 -0.13
CA LYS A 89 -2.86 -9.16 0.45
C LYS A 89 -2.87 -10.66 0.16
N ARG A 90 -3.99 -11.35 0.37
CA ARG A 90 -4.16 -12.78 0.05
C ARG A 90 -3.95 -13.06 -1.44
N ARG A 91 -4.54 -12.25 -2.32
CA ARG A 91 -4.37 -12.34 -3.78
C ARG A 91 -2.91 -12.22 -4.19
N ARG A 92 -2.17 -11.26 -3.62
CA ARG A 92 -0.73 -11.10 -3.89
C ARG A 92 0.04 -12.37 -3.54
N SER A 93 -0.20 -12.94 -2.36
CA SER A 93 0.44 -14.20 -1.96
C SER A 93 0.07 -15.36 -2.86
N ALA A 94 -1.21 -15.47 -3.25
CA ALA A 94 -1.68 -16.52 -4.17
C ALA A 94 -1.03 -16.41 -5.56
N LEU A 95 -0.89 -15.20 -6.11
CA LEU A 95 -0.22 -14.98 -7.40
C LEU A 95 1.25 -15.39 -7.36
N LYS A 96 1.96 -15.07 -6.27
CA LYS A 96 3.36 -15.51 -6.09
C LYS A 96 3.47 -17.04 -6.07
N ARG A 97 2.59 -17.72 -5.33
CA ARG A 97 2.55 -19.20 -5.30
C ARG A 97 2.23 -19.78 -6.67
N ARG A 98 1.24 -19.22 -7.38
CA ARG A 98 0.85 -19.66 -8.72
C ARG A 98 2.00 -19.51 -9.71
N ALA A 99 2.74 -18.40 -9.66
CA ALA A 99 3.91 -18.19 -10.51
C ALA A 99 5.02 -19.22 -10.25
N ALA A 100 5.31 -19.50 -8.98
CA ALA A 100 6.30 -20.51 -8.61
C ALA A 100 5.89 -21.93 -9.06
N LEU A 101 4.62 -22.31 -8.85
CA LEU A 101 4.09 -23.61 -9.31
C LEU A 101 4.14 -23.73 -10.83
N LYS A 102 3.78 -22.66 -11.55
CA LYS A 102 3.84 -22.63 -13.01
C LYS A 102 5.28 -22.83 -13.51
N SER A 103 6.24 -22.09 -12.96
CA SER A 103 7.65 -22.23 -13.33
C SER A 103 8.19 -23.64 -13.05
N LYS A 104 7.82 -24.25 -11.92
CA LYS A 104 8.20 -25.63 -11.60
C LYS A 104 7.60 -26.64 -12.59
N ALA A 105 6.34 -26.47 -12.97
CA ALA A 105 5.68 -27.34 -13.94
C ALA A 105 6.30 -27.21 -15.34
N GLU A 106 6.57 -25.97 -15.80
CA GLU A 106 7.21 -25.70 -17.09
C GLU A 106 8.64 -26.27 -17.14
N ALA A 107 9.41 -26.16 -16.05
CA ALA A 107 10.74 -26.77 -15.97
C ALA A 107 10.68 -28.30 -16.08
N ALA A 108 9.74 -28.94 -15.40
CA ALA A 108 9.56 -30.39 -15.47
C ALA A 108 9.12 -30.87 -16.87
N GLU A 109 8.23 -30.12 -17.54
CA GLU A 109 7.84 -30.42 -18.92
C GLU A 109 9.01 -30.25 -19.91
N TYR A 110 9.80 -29.19 -19.73
CA TYR A 110 10.99 -28.94 -20.54
C TYR A 110 12.05 -30.03 -20.35
N GLU A 111 12.26 -30.51 -19.13
CA GLU A 111 13.19 -31.60 -18.83
C GLU A 111 12.80 -32.90 -19.53
N LYS A 112 11.51 -33.27 -19.53
CA LYS A 112 10.99 -34.42 -20.30
C LYS A 112 11.28 -34.28 -21.80
N LEU A 113 11.07 -33.08 -22.34
CA LEU A 113 11.31 -32.79 -23.75
C LEU A 113 12.79 -32.89 -24.13
N ILE A 114 13.70 -32.39 -23.27
CA ILE A 114 15.15 -32.56 -23.44
C ILE A 114 15.52 -34.04 -23.40
N ALA A 115 14.99 -34.80 -22.44
CA ALA A 115 15.28 -36.23 -22.31
C ALA A 115 14.89 -37.01 -23.59
N LYS A 116 13.72 -36.70 -24.16
CA LYS A 116 13.26 -37.28 -25.43
C LYS A 116 14.21 -36.93 -26.59
N ARG A 117 14.55 -35.64 -26.78
CA ARG A 117 15.45 -35.21 -27.86
C ARG A 117 16.86 -35.80 -27.74
N ASN A 118 17.38 -35.89 -26.53
CA ASN A 118 18.68 -36.50 -26.28
C ASN A 118 18.68 -38.00 -26.60
N ARG A 119 17.58 -38.70 -26.31
CA ARG A 119 17.41 -40.11 -26.69
C ARG A 119 17.39 -40.28 -28.21
N GLU A 120 16.56 -39.49 -28.91
CA GLU A 120 16.48 -39.51 -30.38
C GLU A 120 17.84 -39.20 -31.03
N ALA A 121 18.58 -38.22 -30.51
CA ALA A 121 19.92 -37.88 -31.00
C ALA A 121 20.96 -39.00 -30.76
N ARG A 122 20.87 -39.72 -29.62
CA ARG A 122 21.73 -40.88 -29.35
C ARG A 122 21.41 -42.04 -30.30
N GLU A 123 20.13 -42.29 -30.54
CA GLU A 123 19.65 -43.33 -31.46
C GLU A 123 20.08 -43.03 -32.90
N SER A 124 19.93 -41.79 -33.38
CA SER A 124 20.38 -41.38 -34.72
C SER A 124 21.90 -41.49 -34.89
N ARG A 125 22.69 -41.08 -33.88
CA ARG A 125 24.14 -41.23 -33.88
C ARG A 125 24.57 -42.70 -33.87
N ARG A 126 23.85 -43.56 -33.15
CA ARG A 126 24.11 -45.01 -33.15
C ARG A 126 23.82 -45.63 -34.52
N ALA A 127 22.73 -45.21 -35.16
CA ALA A 127 22.36 -45.66 -36.50
C ALA A 127 23.41 -45.24 -37.56
N SER A 128 23.89 -43.99 -37.52
CA SER A 128 24.91 -43.52 -38.46
C SER A 128 26.25 -44.24 -38.28
N LEU A 129 26.68 -44.48 -37.03
CA LEU A 129 27.87 -45.28 -36.73
C LEU A 129 27.74 -46.72 -37.19
N SER A 130 26.56 -47.33 -37.01
CA SER A 130 26.27 -48.69 -37.50
C SER A 130 26.35 -48.77 -39.01
N LYS A 131 25.78 -47.79 -39.72
CA LYS A 131 25.85 -47.69 -41.20
C LYS A 131 27.30 -47.53 -41.68
N ARG A 132 28.11 -46.72 -40.99
CA ARG A 132 29.53 -46.56 -41.33
C ARG A 132 30.32 -47.87 -41.15
N LYS A 133 30.07 -48.60 -40.06
CA LYS A 133 30.72 -49.90 -39.80
C LYS A 133 30.33 -50.97 -40.81
N SER A 134 29.08 -51.01 -41.28
CA SER A 134 28.66 -51.99 -42.29
C SER A 134 29.23 -51.68 -43.67
N GLN A 135 29.44 -50.40 -44.00
CA GLN A 135 30.10 -49.99 -45.24
C GLN A 135 31.60 -50.34 -45.24
N SER A 136 32.32 -50.13 -44.14
CA SER A 136 33.76 -50.45 -44.08
C SER A 136 34.10 -51.95 -44.01
N LYS A 137 33.10 -52.83 -43.92
CA LYS A 137 33.28 -54.31 -43.96
C LYS A 137 33.05 -54.89 -45.36
N LYS A 138 32.65 -54.06 -46.33
CA LYS A 138 32.37 -54.44 -47.72
C LYS A 138 33.55 -54.19 -48.68
N GLU A 139 34.64 -53.60 -48.17
CA GLU A 139 35.97 -53.58 -48.80
C GLU A 139 36.84 -54.65 -48.11
#